data_AF-A0A9Q2QQP1-F1
#
_entry.id   AF-A0A9Q2QQP1-F1
#
_cell.length_a   1.000
_cell.length_b   1.000
_cell.length_c   1.000
_cell.angle_alpha   90.00
_cell.angle_beta   90.00
_cell.angle_gamma   90.00
#
_symmetry.space_group_name_H-M   'P 1'
#
loop_
_entity.id
_entity.type
_entity.pdbx_description
1 polymer ?
#
loop_
_entity_poly.entity_id
_entity_poly.type
_entity_poly.pdbx_seq_one_letter_code
_entity_poly.pdbx_strand_id
1 'polypeptide(L)'
;MLMHSIPTDPFKLNNKKLNFNDIKNLEIANKPICHIYKTHGKYQYLEIDFITCDWCLSSKAQAYLQSKLNMELLTAWLKGYNLKLNYTSVGHMTIFLRADMQTIAFLINELKEMSSVDSYWYKYRVGSRMQHIEREVNYVSPIKHVKNNVNKVKV
;
A
#
# COMPACT_ATOMS: atom_id res chain seq x y z
N MET A 1 -15.44 -11.43 24.48
CA MET A 1 -14.44 -10.46 23.99
C MET A 1 -14.01 -10.89 22.60
N LEU A 2 -14.41 -10.15 21.56
CA LEU A 2 -13.96 -10.40 20.19
C LEU A 2 -12.48 -9.99 20.12
N MET A 3 -11.57 -10.96 20.08
CA MET A 3 -10.16 -10.68 19.79
C MET A 3 -10.11 -9.99 18.42
N HIS A 4 -9.61 -8.76 18.39
CA HIS A 4 -9.45 -7.96 17.19
C HIS A 4 -8.75 -8.79 16.10
N SER A 5 -9.46 -9.06 15.01
CA SER A 5 -8.95 -9.81 13.85
C SER A 5 -8.37 -8.87 12.78
N ILE A 6 -7.82 -7.74 13.21
CA ILE A 6 -6.91 -6.96 12.37
C ILE A 6 -5.62 -7.77 12.32
N PRO A 7 -5.06 -8.10 11.15
CA PRO A 7 -3.94 -9.02 11.09
C PRO A 7 -2.77 -8.41 11.89
N THR A 8 -2.27 -9.12 12.90
CA THR A 8 -1.15 -8.65 13.74
C THR A 8 0.22 -8.81 13.05
N ASP A 9 0.23 -9.38 11.84
CA ASP A 9 1.37 -9.42 10.91
C ASP A 9 0.88 -9.45 9.44
N PRO A 10 0.16 -8.41 8.96
CA PRO A 10 -0.56 -8.46 7.67
C PRO A 10 0.38 -8.46 6.47
N PHE A 11 1.49 -7.72 6.60
CA PHE A 11 2.28 -7.28 5.45
C PHE A 11 3.61 -8.01 5.42
N LYS A 12 3.57 -9.30 5.06
CA LYS A 12 4.77 -10.04 4.68
C LYS A 12 5.12 -9.70 3.24
N LEU A 13 6.18 -8.93 3.04
CA LEU A 13 6.66 -8.60 1.71
C LEU A 13 7.14 -9.86 0.98
N ASN A 14 6.60 -10.09 -0.21
CA ASN A 14 7.09 -11.10 -1.13
C ASN A 14 7.95 -10.44 -2.21
N ASN A 15 9.22 -10.84 -2.31
CA ASN A 15 10.15 -10.28 -3.30
C ASN A 15 9.91 -10.79 -4.74
N LYS A 16 8.74 -11.37 -5.00
CA LYS A 16 8.32 -11.87 -6.31
C LYS A 16 6.81 -11.71 -6.46
N LYS A 17 6.35 -11.63 -7.70
CA LYS A 17 4.93 -11.72 -8.01
C LYS A 17 4.38 -13.05 -7.49
N LEU A 18 3.24 -12.97 -6.81
CA LEU A 18 2.55 -14.13 -6.28
C LEU A 18 1.83 -14.90 -7.39
N ASN A 19 1.83 -16.22 -7.29
CA ASN A 19 1.03 -17.08 -8.16
C ASN A 19 -0.37 -17.32 -7.58
N PHE A 20 -1.21 -18.04 -8.32
CA PHE A 20 -2.59 -18.33 -7.91
C PHE A 20 -2.69 -19.09 -6.58
N ASN A 21 -1.83 -20.07 -6.33
CA ASN A 21 -1.83 -20.83 -5.09
C ASN A 21 -1.40 -19.97 -3.90
N ASP A 22 -0.42 -19.07 -4.11
CA ASP A 22 0.00 -18.11 -3.09
C ASP A 22 -1.18 -17.20 -2.69
N ILE A 23 -1.92 -16.68 -3.68
CA ILE A 23 -3.08 -15.81 -3.46
C ILE A 23 -4.19 -16.56 -2.72
N LYS A 24 -4.50 -17.80 -3.09
CA LYS A 24 -5.46 -18.65 -2.36
C LYS A 24 -5.07 -18.86 -0.91
N ASN A 25 -3.78 -19.09 -0.65
CA ASN A 25 -3.29 -19.26 0.73
C ASN A 25 -3.46 -17.97 1.55
N LEU A 26 -3.26 -16.80 0.93
CA LEU A 26 -3.51 -15.51 1.58
C LEU A 26 -5.00 -15.30 1.88
N GLU A 27 -5.88 -15.67 0.95
CA GLU A 27 -7.34 -15.60 1.15
C GLU A 27 -7.79 -16.48 2.33
N ILE A 28 -7.33 -17.72 2.39
CA ILE A 28 -7.61 -18.64 3.51
C ILE A 28 -7.08 -18.07 4.83
N ALA A 29 -5.90 -17.43 4.80
CA ALA A 29 -5.28 -16.82 5.97
C ALA A 29 -5.83 -15.43 6.32
N ASN A 30 -6.76 -14.88 5.52
CA ASN A 30 -7.30 -13.52 5.66
C ASN A 30 -6.19 -12.44 5.69
N LYS A 31 -5.23 -12.55 4.78
CA LYS A 31 -4.07 -11.64 4.70
C LYS A 31 -4.06 -10.87 3.38
N PRO A 32 -3.63 -9.60 3.36
CA PRO A 32 -3.49 -8.85 2.12
C PRO A 32 -2.35 -9.39 1.26
N ILE A 33 -2.46 -9.19 -0.05
CA ILE A 33 -1.34 -9.32 -0.97
C ILE A 33 -0.35 -8.21 -0.66
N CYS A 34 0.94 -8.55 -0.58
CA CYS A 34 2.03 -7.59 -0.46
C CYS A 34 3.23 -8.15 -1.21
N HIS A 35 3.50 -7.64 -2.41
CA HIS A 35 4.58 -8.15 -3.24
C HIS A 35 5.30 -7.11 -4.09
N ILE A 36 6.52 -7.45 -4.49
CA ILE A 36 7.23 -6.78 -5.58
C ILE A 36 6.94 -7.57 -6.86
N TYR A 37 6.12 -7.00 -7.75
CA TYR A 37 5.76 -7.67 -9.01
C TYR A 37 6.67 -7.30 -10.17
N LYS A 38 7.48 -6.25 -10.03
CA LYS A 38 8.41 -5.79 -11.05
C LYS A 38 9.60 -5.07 -10.41
N THR A 39 10.77 -5.27 -10.99
CA THR A 39 12.01 -4.55 -10.66
C THR A 39 12.56 -3.91 -11.92
N HIS A 40 13.06 -2.68 -11.84
CA HIS A 40 13.69 -1.99 -12.96
C HIS A 40 14.78 -1.03 -12.49
N GLY A 41 16.05 -1.43 -12.69
CA GLY A 41 17.20 -0.72 -12.12
C GLY A 41 17.09 -0.65 -10.59
N LYS A 42 17.28 0.54 -10.02
CA LYS A 42 17.14 0.77 -8.57
C LYS A 42 15.71 0.74 -8.04
N TYR A 43 14.70 0.66 -8.91
CA TYR A 43 13.28 0.80 -8.55
C TYR A 43 12.59 -0.55 -8.41
N GLN A 44 11.83 -0.70 -7.33
CA GLN A 44 10.95 -1.82 -7.05
C GLN A 44 9.50 -1.35 -7.17
N TYR A 45 8.65 -2.17 -7.78
CA TYR A 45 7.23 -1.91 -7.93
C TYR A 45 6.48 -2.80 -6.95
N LEU A 46 6.04 -2.17 -5.86
CA LEU A 46 5.22 -2.75 -4.82
C LEU A 46 3.75 -2.61 -5.17
N GLU A 47 3.02 -3.71 -4.95
CA GLU A 47 1.58 -3.76 -4.89
C GLU A 47 1.17 -4.32 -3.53
N ILE A 48 0.26 -3.60 -2.86
CA ILE A 48 -0.48 -4.11 -1.72
C ILE A 48 -1.95 -4.11 -2.10
N ASP A 49 -2.61 -5.27 -2.03
CA ASP A 49 -4.03 -5.42 -2.36
C ASP A 49 -4.74 -6.14 -1.20
N PHE A 50 -5.81 -5.52 -0.72
CA PHE A 50 -6.62 -6.02 0.38
C PHE A 50 -7.71 -7.02 -0.07
N ILE A 51 -7.79 -7.37 -1.36
CA ILE A 51 -8.82 -8.28 -1.92
C ILE A 51 -8.82 -9.68 -1.28
N THR A 52 -7.71 -10.14 -0.71
CA THR A 52 -7.60 -11.44 -0.03
C THR A 52 -7.88 -11.36 1.47
N CYS A 53 -8.36 -10.22 1.98
CA CYS A 53 -8.77 -10.10 3.37
C CYS A 53 -10.12 -9.38 3.57
N ASP A 54 -10.65 -9.44 4.78
CA ASP A 54 -11.93 -8.84 5.14
C ASP A 54 -11.84 -7.34 5.45
N TRP A 55 -10.61 -6.83 5.57
CA TRP A 55 -10.30 -5.50 6.06
C TRP A 55 -9.60 -4.67 5.00
N CYS A 56 -9.88 -3.38 4.98
CA CYS A 56 -9.21 -2.41 4.11
C CYS A 56 -8.94 -1.11 4.88
N LEU A 57 -8.17 -0.19 4.31
CA LEU A 57 -7.88 1.07 4.99
C LEU A 57 -9.14 1.94 5.09
N SER A 58 -9.34 2.57 6.25
CA SER A 58 -10.34 3.62 6.39
C SER A 58 -9.91 4.91 5.67
N SER A 59 -10.81 5.87 5.46
CA SER A 59 -10.44 7.15 4.83
C SER A 59 -9.42 7.91 5.69
N LYS A 60 -9.52 7.78 7.02
CA LYS A 60 -8.55 8.35 7.97
C LYS A 60 -7.16 7.70 7.81
N ALA A 61 -7.12 6.39 7.66
CA ALA A 61 -5.88 5.64 7.45
C ALA A 61 -5.24 5.95 6.11
N GLN A 62 -6.05 5.99 5.05
CA GLN A 62 -5.61 6.34 3.70
C GLN A 62 -4.97 7.74 3.70
N ALA A 63 -5.63 8.71 4.33
CA ALA A 63 -5.13 10.08 4.48
C ALA A 63 -3.78 10.14 5.22
N TYR A 64 -3.75 9.51 6.39
CA TYR A 64 -2.57 9.46 7.26
C TYR A 64 -1.38 8.83 6.52
N LEU A 65 -1.58 7.66 5.93
CA LEU A 65 -0.52 6.91 5.26
C LEU A 65 -0.06 7.61 3.99
N GLN A 66 -0.97 8.21 3.21
CA GLN A 66 -0.59 8.99 2.03
C GLN A 66 0.24 10.23 2.43
N SER A 67 -0.10 10.90 3.53
CA SER A 67 0.67 12.04 4.05
C SER A 67 2.09 11.63 4.44
N LYS A 68 2.23 10.52 5.19
CA LYS A 68 3.53 9.95 5.58
C LYS A 68 4.36 9.54 4.36
N LEU A 69 3.75 8.83 3.42
CA LEU A 69 4.39 8.41 2.18
C LEU A 69 4.83 9.61 1.34
N ASN A 70 4.04 10.69 1.26
CA ASN A 70 4.41 11.89 0.54
C ASN A 70 5.67 12.55 1.11
N MET A 71 5.82 12.59 2.43
CA MET A 71 7.04 13.13 3.08
C MET A 71 8.27 12.29 2.79
N GLU A 72 8.15 10.95 2.85
CA GLU A 72 9.24 10.04 2.52
C GLU A 72 9.63 10.15 1.03
N LEU A 73 8.63 10.21 0.14
CA LEU A 73 8.85 10.36 -1.30
C LEU A 73 9.43 11.71 -1.68
N LEU A 74 9.07 12.80 -0.99
CA LEU A 74 9.71 14.10 -1.16
C LEU A 74 11.19 14.03 -0.78
N THR A 75 11.50 13.39 0.34
CA THR A 75 12.89 13.19 0.78
C THR A 75 13.69 12.35 -0.21
N ALA A 76 13.12 11.25 -0.71
CA ALA A 76 13.74 10.43 -1.75
C ALA A 76 13.94 11.24 -3.04
N TRP A 77 12.95 12.03 -3.43
CA TRP A 77 13.03 12.86 -4.63
C TRP A 77 14.15 13.90 -4.54
N LEU A 78 14.29 14.60 -3.41
CA LEU A 78 15.40 15.53 -3.16
C LEU A 78 16.78 14.85 -3.25
N LYS A 79 16.86 13.53 -3.05
CA LYS A 79 18.06 12.70 -3.22
C LYS A 79 18.24 12.16 -4.66
N GLY A 80 17.46 12.63 -5.64
CA GLY A 80 17.56 12.23 -7.05
C GLY A 80 16.76 10.98 -7.42
N TYR A 81 15.69 10.67 -6.68
CA TYR A 81 14.76 9.59 -7.01
C TYR A 81 13.61 10.10 -7.89
N ASN A 82 13.34 9.43 -9.01
CA ASN A 82 12.28 9.87 -9.94
C ASN A 82 10.94 9.25 -9.56
N LEU A 83 10.02 10.09 -9.10
CA LEU A 83 8.64 9.71 -8.81
C LEU A 83 7.89 9.40 -10.11
N LYS A 84 7.02 8.38 -10.08
CA LYS A 84 6.18 7.99 -11.23
C LYS A 84 4.71 8.17 -10.88
N LEU A 85 3.99 8.88 -11.75
CA LEU A 85 2.55 9.04 -11.64
C LEU A 85 1.87 7.67 -11.53
N ASN A 86 0.86 7.56 -10.67
CA ASN A 86 0.09 6.34 -10.37
C ASN A 86 0.88 5.23 -9.66
N TYR A 87 2.12 5.49 -9.23
CA TYR A 87 2.93 4.56 -8.43
C TYR A 87 3.42 5.23 -7.14
N THR A 88 2.60 6.10 -6.57
CA THR A 88 2.82 6.81 -5.31
C THR A 88 1.54 6.93 -4.49
N SER A 89 0.55 6.08 -4.78
CA SER A 89 -0.83 6.23 -4.32
C SER A 89 -1.24 5.17 -3.32
N VAL A 90 -1.81 5.64 -2.21
CA VAL A 90 -2.52 4.85 -1.21
C VAL A 90 -4.02 4.99 -1.47
N GLY A 91 -4.67 3.90 -1.81
CA GLY A 91 -6.13 3.77 -1.83
C GLY A 91 -6.61 2.94 -0.63
N HIS A 92 -7.93 2.83 -0.51
CA HIS A 92 -8.55 1.97 0.52
C HIS A 92 -8.20 0.49 0.32
N MET A 93 -8.34 0.04 -0.91
CA MET A 93 -8.22 -1.37 -1.32
C MET A 93 -6.86 -1.73 -1.90
N THR A 94 -6.16 -0.76 -2.48
CA THR A 94 -4.90 -1.00 -3.18
C THR A 94 -3.91 0.12 -2.91
N ILE A 95 -2.63 -0.25 -2.82
CA ILE A 95 -1.50 0.67 -2.72
C ILE A 95 -0.51 0.31 -3.80
N PHE A 96 -0.11 1.31 -4.59
CA PHE A 96 0.91 1.16 -5.62
C PHE A 96 2.06 2.10 -5.33
N LEU A 97 3.26 1.52 -5.21
CA LEU A 97 4.48 2.26 -4.93
C LEU A 97 5.61 1.81 -5.85
N ARG A 98 6.25 2.76 -6.52
CA ARG A 98 7.53 2.56 -7.19
C ARG A 98 8.59 3.33 -6.43
N ALA A 99 9.42 2.63 -5.66
CA ALA A 99 10.46 3.25 -4.85
C ALA A 99 11.66 2.31 -4.66
N ASP A 100 12.65 2.72 -3.87
CA ASP A 100 13.69 1.81 -3.39
C ASP A 100 13.16 0.94 -2.24
N MET A 101 13.97 -0.04 -1.84
CA MET A 101 13.63 -0.94 -0.74
C MET A 101 13.51 -0.21 0.60
N GLN A 102 14.20 0.91 0.81
CA GLN A 102 14.11 1.68 2.04
C GLN A 102 12.73 2.33 2.19
N THR A 103 12.25 2.99 1.14
CA THR A 103 10.92 3.60 1.10
C THR A 103 9.81 2.54 1.23
N ILE A 104 10.01 1.36 0.62
CA ILE A 104 9.07 0.24 0.75
C ILE A 104 9.03 -0.30 2.18
N ALA A 105 10.19 -0.46 2.82
CA ALA A 105 10.26 -0.89 4.21
C ALA A 105 9.59 0.14 5.14
N PHE A 106 9.79 1.44 4.89
CA PHE A 106 9.09 2.51 5.61
C PHE A 106 7.56 2.36 5.51
N LEU A 107 7.02 2.22 4.28
CA LEU A 107 5.58 2.05 4.07
C LEU A 107 5.02 0.82 4.81
N ILE A 108 5.73 -0.30 4.75
CA ILE A 108 5.32 -1.54 5.41
C ILE A 108 5.34 -1.39 6.93
N ASN A 109 6.33 -0.68 7.48
CA ASN A 109 6.42 -0.44 8.92
C ASN A 109 5.28 0.46 9.41
N GLU A 110 4.99 1.57 8.72
CA GLU A 110 3.83 2.43 9.06
C GLU A 110 2.52 1.63 9.00
N LEU A 111 2.33 0.78 7.98
CA LEU A 111 1.17 -0.11 7.90
C LEU A 111 1.08 -1.11 9.07
N LYS A 112 2.21 -1.63 9.54
CA LYS A 112 2.27 -2.50 10.72
C LYS A 112 1.91 -1.75 11.99
N GLU A 113 2.43 -0.54 12.19
CA GLU A 113 2.05 0.30 13.33
C GLU A 113 0.55 0.60 13.32
N MET A 114 0.01 0.93 12.14
CA MET A 114 -1.42 1.19 11.94
C MET A 114 -2.31 -0.03 12.25
N SER A 115 -1.79 -1.26 12.18
CA SER A 115 -2.57 -2.48 12.51
C SER A 115 -3.10 -2.50 13.94
N SER A 116 -2.48 -1.74 14.85
CA SER A 116 -2.91 -1.62 16.24
C SER A 116 -4.04 -0.60 16.48
N VAL A 117 -4.44 0.16 15.46
CA VAL A 117 -5.39 1.28 15.59
C VAL A 117 -6.68 0.97 14.87
N ASP A 118 -7.73 0.56 15.59
CA ASP A 118 -9.02 0.15 14.99
C ASP A 118 -9.63 1.19 14.04
N SER A 119 -9.54 2.48 14.38
CA SER A 119 -10.09 3.57 13.54
C SER A 119 -9.46 3.68 12.15
N TYR A 120 -8.37 2.95 11.91
CA TYR A 120 -7.68 2.89 10.62
C TYR A 120 -8.17 1.79 9.69
N TRP A 121 -9.09 0.94 10.14
CA TRP A 121 -9.53 -0.21 9.36
C TRP A 121 -11.04 -0.24 9.19
N TYR A 122 -11.49 -0.60 7.99
CA TYR A 122 -12.87 -0.96 7.73
C TYR A 122 -12.96 -2.46 7.47
N LYS A 123 -13.86 -3.14 8.20
CA LYS A 123 -14.29 -4.49 7.83
C LYS A 123 -15.25 -4.39 6.65
N TYR A 124 -14.70 -4.44 5.44
CA TYR A 124 -15.46 -4.26 4.23
C TYR A 124 -16.08 -5.57 3.71
N ARG A 125 -15.71 -6.73 4.29
CA ARG A 125 -16.31 -8.02 4.00
C ARG A 125 -16.82 -8.71 5.26
N VAL A 126 -18.04 -9.22 5.20
CA VAL A 126 -18.64 -10.03 6.25
C VAL A 126 -19.27 -11.27 5.59
N GLY A 127 -18.57 -12.40 5.67
CA GLY A 127 -18.94 -13.59 4.91
C GLY A 127 -18.86 -13.31 3.41
N SER A 128 -19.95 -13.56 2.68
CA SER A 128 -20.05 -13.24 1.25
C SER A 128 -20.48 -11.79 0.96
N ARG A 129 -20.80 -11.00 1.99
CA ARG A 129 -21.34 -9.65 1.82
C ARG A 129 -20.25 -8.60 1.84
N MET A 130 -20.25 -7.74 0.81
CA MET A 130 -19.44 -6.54 0.74
C MET A 130 -20.16 -5.38 1.43
N GLN A 131 -19.47 -4.69 2.33
CA GLN A 131 -19.95 -3.51 3.04
C GLN A 131 -19.57 -2.24 2.26
N HIS A 132 -20.32 -1.16 2.50
CA HIS A 132 -19.99 0.14 1.97
C HIS A 132 -18.69 0.67 2.59
N ILE A 133 -17.85 1.30 1.76
CA ILE A 133 -16.62 1.99 2.18
C ILE A 133 -16.83 3.47 1.88
N GLU A 134 -16.77 4.31 2.91
CA GLU A 134 -16.86 5.77 2.76
C GLU A 134 -15.54 6.32 2.20
N ARG A 135 -15.60 7.05 1.09
CA ARG A 135 -14.41 7.36 0.27
C ARG A 135 -13.82 8.75 0.44
N GLU A 136 -14.49 9.70 1.10
CA GLU A 136 -14.19 11.13 0.82
C GLU A 136 -13.95 12.05 2.02
N VAL A 137 -14.05 11.59 3.28
CA VAL A 137 -14.02 12.55 4.40
C VAL A 137 -12.64 13.22 4.59
N ASN A 138 -11.53 12.59 4.19
CA ASN A 138 -10.17 13.07 4.51
C ASN A 138 -9.13 12.86 3.38
N TYR A 139 -9.46 13.06 2.12
CA TYR A 139 -8.55 12.72 1.01
C TYR A 139 -7.24 13.54 1.00
N VAL A 140 -6.10 12.84 1.03
CA VAL A 140 -4.78 13.42 0.75
C VAL A 140 -4.34 12.98 -0.64
N SER A 141 -3.95 13.94 -1.49
CA SER A 141 -3.48 13.64 -2.84
C SER A 141 -2.07 13.03 -2.83
N PRO A 142 -1.78 12.02 -3.68
CA PRO A 142 -0.42 11.58 -3.92
C PRO A 142 0.47 12.71 -4.42
N ILE A 143 1.72 12.75 -3.96
CA ILE A 143 2.72 13.63 -4.57
C ILE A 143 2.92 13.23 -6.04
N LYS A 144 2.83 14.22 -6.92
CA LYS A 144 3.00 14.08 -8.37
C LYS A 144 4.15 14.95 -8.82
N HIS A 145 4.96 14.43 -9.73
CA HIS A 145 5.93 15.24 -10.44
C HIS A 145 5.19 16.09 -11.48
N VAL A 146 5.11 17.41 -11.30
CA VAL A 146 4.30 18.33 -12.13
C VAL A 146 4.92 18.60 -13.51
N LYS A 147 6.15 18.14 -13.78
CA LYS A 147 6.77 18.30 -15.10
C LYS A 147 6.92 16.97 -15.85
N ASN A 148 6.56 17.02 -17.13
CA ASN A 148 6.81 16.04 -18.20
C ASN A 148 8.28 15.58 -18.29
N ASN A 149 8.82 14.93 -17.27
CA ASN A 149 10.12 14.26 -17.37
C ASN A 149 9.92 12.88 -18.00
N VAL A 150 9.54 12.91 -19.28
CA VAL A 150 9.73 11.85 -20.29
C VAL A 150 11.20 11.70 -20.70
N ASN A 151 12.11 12.42 -20.04
CA ASN A 151 13.54 12.20 -20.19
C ASN A 151 13.88 10.80 -19.68
N LYS A 152 13.88 9.86 -20.64
CA LYS A 152 14.61 8.60 -20.56
C LYS A 152 15.95 8.92 -19.91
N VAL A 153 16.29 8.19 -18.87
CA VAL A 153 17.67 8.09 -18.43
C VAL A 153 18.44 7.61 -19.65
N LYS A 154 19.18 8.50 -20.31
CA LYS A 154 20.21 8.08 -21.26
C LYS A 154 21.28 7.41 -20.39
N VAL A 155 21.45 6.11 -20.61
CA VAL A 155 22.61 5.35 -20.17
C VAL A 155 23.82 5.89 -20.92
#